data_AF-A0A067GFG5-F1
#
_entry.id   AF-A0A067GFG5-F1
#
_cell.length_a   1.000
_cell.length_b   1.000
_cell.length_c   1.000
_cell.angle_alpha   90.00
_cell.angle_beta   90.00
_cell.angle_gamma   90.00
#
_symmetry.space_group_name_H-M   'P 1'
#
loop_
_entity.id
_entity.type
_entity.pdbx_description
1 polymer ?
#
loop_
_entity_poly.entity_id
_entity_poly.type
_entity_poly.pdbx_seq_one_letter_code
_entity_poly.pdbx_strand_id
1 'polypeptide(L)'
;MAKTRPGIPTKTKTGKRDLESYTIRGTNKIVRVGDCVLMRPSDTGKPPYVARIEKIESDARNNVKVRVRWYYRPEESLGGRRQFHGAKELFLSDHYDVQSAHTIEGKCIVHSFKNYTKLENVGAEDYYCRFEYKAASGGFTQTELLCTANVRCLITRMISWYNVRGARTGIILLVWA
;
A
#
# COMPACT_ATOMS: atom_id res chain seq x y z
N MET A 1 8.48 61.89 -8.82
CA MET A 1 8.79 61.03 -7.64
C MET A 1 7.52 61.03 -6.79
N ALA A 2 6.88 59.93 -6.39
CA ALA A 2 7.33 58.61 -5.98
C ALA A 2 6.38 57.51 -6.49
N LYS A 3 6.93 56.32 -6.78
CA LYS A 3 6.16 55.11 -7.07
C LYS A 3 5.98 54.33 -5.76
N THR A 4 4.74 54.11 -5.35
CA THR A 4 4.40 53.25 -4.21
C THR A 4 4.65 51.79 -4.59
N ARG A 5 5.44 51.08 -3.77
CA ARG A 5 5.77 49.66 -3.95
C ARG A 5 4.59 48.82 -3.42
N PRO A 6 4.07 47.81 -4.16
CA PRO A 6 3.06 46.91 -3.60
C PRO A 6 3.67 46.06 -2.49
N GLY A 7 3.03 46.08 -1.33
CA GLY A 7 3.40 45.28 -0.16
C GLY A 7 3.28 43.78 -0.44
N ILE A 8 4.29 43.02 -0.05
CA ILE A 8 4.29 41.56 -0.05
C ILE A 8 3.28 41.10 1.02
N PRO A 9 2.35 40.17 0.72
CA PRO A 9 1.48 39.62 1.74
C PRO A 9 2.29 38.72 2.68
N THR A 10 2.54 39.19 3.90
CA THR A 10 3.07 38.39 5.01
C THR A 10 1.99 37.42 5.47
N LYS A 11 1.96 36.21 4.88
CA LYS A 11 1.32 35.07 5.54
C LYS A 11 2.28 34.52 6.57
N THR A 12 1.98 34.76 7.84
CA THR A 12 2.57 34.12 9.01
C THR A 12 2.47 32.60 8.87
N LYS A 13 3.53 31.94 8.37
CA LYS A 13 3.59 30.47 8.31
C LYS A 13 3.85 29.94 9.71
N THR A 14 2.80 29.49 10.36
CA THR A 14 2.83 28.67 11.57
C THR A 14 3.64 27.39 11.34
N GLY A 15 4.95 27.44 11.62
CA GLY A 15 5.81 26.35 12.11
C GLY A 15 5.97 25.05 11.30
N LYS A 16 5.19 24.78 10.25
CA LYS A 16 5.24 23.55 9.47
C LYS A 16 5.97 23.73 8.15
N ARG A 17 6.88 22.81 7.83
CA ARG A 17 7.65 22.79 6.56
C ARG A 17 7.51 21.44 5.87
N ASP A 18 7.16 21.46 4.59
CA ASP A 18 7.11 20.27 3.75
C ASP A 18 8.54 19.79 3.47
N LEU A 19 8.76 18.47 3.54
CA LEU A 19 10.05 17.84 3.26
C LEU A 19 9.93 16.96 2.01
N GLU A 20 10.99 16.92 1.20
CA GLU A 20 11.04 16.04 0.03
C GLU A 20 11.42 14.60 0.38
N SER A 21 12.16 14.41 1.48
CA SER A 21 12.65 13.10 1.90
C SER A 21 12.88 13.01 3.41
N TYR A 22 12.98 11.78 3.90
CA TYR A 22 13.33 11.45 5.27
C TYR A 22 14.28 10.26 5.29
N THR A 23 15.32 10.30 6.12
CA THR A 23 16.22 9.16 6.33
C THR A 23 15.74 8.38 7.54
N ILE A 24 15.45 7.08 7.36
CA ILE A 24 14.97 6.21 8.44
C ILE A 24 16.07 6.10 9.49
N ARG A 25 15.78 6.50 10.73
CA ARG A 25 16.74 6.50 11.84
C ARG A 25 17.35 5.11 12.04
N GLY A 26 18.68 5.08 12.26
CA GLY A 26 19.43 3.84 12.42
C GLY A 26 19.73 3.10 11.11
N THR A 27 19.38 3.68 9.96
CA THR A 27 19.67 3.10 8.64
C THR A 27 20.14 4.19 7.67
N ASN A 28 20.65 3.76 6.50
CA ASN A 28 20.98 4.65 5.39
C ASN A 28 19.87 4.71 4.33
N LYS A 29 18.65 4.25 4.65
CA LYS A 29 17.52 4.21 3.72
C LYS A 29 16.77 5.54 3.72
N ILE A 30 16.63 6.14 2.55
CA ILE A 30 15.89 7.39 2.33
C ILE A 30 14.51 7.05 1.76
N VAL A 31 13.46 7.65 2.34
CA VAL A 31 12.08 7.56 1.85
C VAL A 31 11.60 8.91 1.33
N ARG A 32 10.77 8.88 0.29
CA ARG A 32 10.20 10.06 -0.39
C ARG A 32 8.68 9.92 -0.53
N VAL A 33 8.02 11.02 -0.89
CA VAL A 33 6.60 10.98 -1.28
C VAL A 33 6.41 10.01 -2.46
N GLY A 34 5.40 9.16 -2.38
CA GLY A 34 5.12 8.08 -3.33
C GLY A 34 5.73 6.73 -2.96
N ASP A 35 6.72 6.69 -2.06
CA ASP A 35 7.31 5.42 -1.61
C ASP A 35 6.33 4.62 -0.74
N CYS A 36 6.46 3.29 -0.81
CA CYS A 36 5.80 2.36 0.10
C CYS A 36 6.73 2.00 1.26
N VAL A 37 6.20 1.96 2.46
CA VAL A 37 6.96 1.72 3.70
C VAL A 37 6.31 0.68 4.58
N LEU A 38 7.16 -0.03 5.33
CA LEU A 38 6.75 -0.84 6.47
C LEU A 38 6.72 0.02 7.72
N MET A 39 5.61 -0.02 8.44
CA MET A 39 5.40 0.73 9.67
C MET A 39 5.15 -0.23 10.83
N ARG A 40 5.75 0.10 11.97
CA ARG A 40 5.60 -0.68 13.20
C ARG A 40 4.12 -0.80 13.59
N PRO A 41 3.62 -2.01 13.86
CA PRO A 41 2.26 -2.19 14.32
C PRO A 41 2.11 -1.80 15.79
N SER A 42 0.90 -1.46 16.20
CA SER A 42 0.59 -1.17 17.61
C SER A 42 0.71 -2.42 18.50
N ASP A 43 0.50 -3.59 17.92
CA ASP A 43 0.61 -4.90 18.56
C ASP A 43 1.81 -5.65 17.98
N THR A 44 2.77 -6.01 18.83
CA THR A 44 4.02 -6.67 18.45
C THR A 44 3.84 -8.07 17.85
N GLY A 45 2.66 -8.69 18.03
CA GLY A 45 2.34 -9.98 17.42
C GLY A 45 1.92 -9.89 15.95
N LYS A 46 1.67 -8.68 15.43
CA LYS A 46 1.19 -8.47 14.06
C LYS A 46 2.36 -8.22 13.10
N PRO A 47 2.20 -8.57 11.80
CA PRO A 47 3.15 -8.15 10.79
C PRO A 47 3.15 -6.61 10.67
N PRO A 48 4.25 -6.00 10.20
CA PRO A 48 4.29 -4.56 9.94
C PRO A 48 3.17 -4.12 8.99
N TYR A 49 2.61 -2.94 9.27
CA TYR A 49 1.64 -2.30 8.40
C TYR A 49 2.33 -1.78 7.15
N VAL A 50 1.61 -1.79 6.03
CA VAL A 50 2.14 -1.29 4.75
C VAL A 50 1.41 0.00 4.40
N ALA A 51 2.15 1.05 4.06
CA ALA A 51 1.56 2.34 3.73
C ALA A 51 2.29 3.02 2.57
N ARG A 52 1.57 3.83 1.79
CA ARG A 52 2.16 4.74 0.81
C ARG A 52 2.31 6.13 1.43
N ILE A 53 3.48 6.75 1.28
CA ILE A 53 3.72 8.12 1.74
C ILE A 53 3.05 9.09 0.78
N GLU A 54 2.12 9.90 1.28
CA GLU A 54 1.43 10.94 0.51
C GLU A 54 2.05 12.32 0.76
N LYS A 55 2.61 12.55 1.95
CA LYS A 55 3.29 13.80 2.30
C LYS A 55 4.26 13.60 3.46
N ILE A 56 5.36 14.34 3.46
CA ILE A 56 6.30 14.43 4.59
C ILE A 56 6.33 15.87 5.09
N GLU A 57 6.13 16.10 6.38
CA GLU A 57 6.17 17.42 6.99
C GLU A 57 6.98 17.42 8.30
N SER A 58 7.66 18.53 8.57
CA SER A 58 8.30 18.79 9.85
C SER A 58 7.55 19.87 10.61
N ASP A 59 7.44 19.71 11.94
CA ASP A 59 6.93 20.75 12.83
C ASP A 59 8.04 21.74 13.25
N ALA A 60 7.66 22.74 14.04
CA ALA A 60 8.58 23.77 14.52
C ALA A 60 9.67 23.23 15.47
N ARG A 61 9.49 22.02 16.00
CA ARG A 61 10.43 21.32 16.89
C ARG A 61 11.27 20.29 16.12
N ASN A 62 11.24 20.31 14.78
CA ASN A 62 11.89 19.35 13.90
C ASN A 62 11.41 17.89 14.07
N ASN A 63 10.22 17.67 14.63
CA ASN A 63 9.60 16.34 14.57
C ASN A 63 9.03 16.14 13.17
N VAL A 64 9.39 15.01 12.57
CA VAL A 64 8.94 14.65 11.23
C VAL A 64 7.70 13.77 11.34
N LYS A 65 6.64 14.17 10.64
CA LYS A 65 5.40 13.42 10.46
C LYS A 65 5.21 13.07 8.99
N VAL A 66 4.56 11.95 8.73
CA VAL A 66 4.21 11.48 7.40
C VAL A 66 2.69 11.34 7.30
N ARG A 67 2.09 11.94 6.27
CA ARG A 67 0.74 11.60 5.86
C ARG A 67 0.83 10.38 4.98
N VAL A 68 0.06 9.35 5.31
CA VAL A 68 0.11 8.05 4.65
C VAL A 68 -1.27 7.63 4.16
N ARG A 69 -1.28 6.76 3.15
CA ARG A 69 -2.44 6.01 2.69
C ARG A 69 -2.21 4.53 2.97
N TRP A 70 -3.10 3.91 3.73
CA TRP A 70 -2.89 2.54 4.21
C TRP A 70 -3.16 1.49 3.13
N TYR A 71 -2.32 0.47 3.11
CA TYR A 71 -2.64 -0.80 2.48
C TYR A 71 -3.17 -1.77 3.52
N TYR A 72 -4.27 -2.43 3.20
CA TYR A 72 -4.87 -3.45 4.04
C TYR A 72 -4.46 -4.83 3.54
N ARG A 73 -4.13 -5.73 4.46
CA ARG A 73 -4.00 -7.15 4.17
C ARG A 73 -5.38 -7.79 4.04
N PRO A 74 -5.53 -8.88 3.29
CA PRO A 74 -6.78 -9.61 3.17
C PRO A 74 -7.48 -9.94 4.50
N GLU A 75 -6.71 -10.38 5.49
CA GLU A 75 -7.16 -10.68 6.85
C GLU A 75 -7.67 -9.47 7.64
N GLU A 76 -7.27 -8.25 7.25
CA GLU A 76 -7.70 -7.00 7.89
C GLU A 76 -8.96 -6.42 7.23
N SER A 77 -9.39 -6.98 6.09
CA SER A 77 -10.61 -6.57 5.41
C SER A 77 -11.84 -7.18 6.09
N LEU A 78 -12.99 -6.49 6.01
CA LEU A 78 -14.24 -6.97 6.61
C LEU A 78 -14.68 -8.35 6.10
N GLY A 79 -14.34 -8.69 4.85
CA GLY A 79 -14.65 -9.98 4.24
C GLY A 79 -13.61 -11.07 4.52
N GLY A 80 -12.52 -10.76 5.22
CA GLY A 80 -11.43 -11.66 5.51
C GLY A 80 -10.66 -12.17 4.28
N ARG A 81 -9.70 -13.07 4.54
CA ARG A 81 -8.89 -13.71 3.50
C ARG A 81 -9.71 -14.78 2.77
N ARG A 82 -9.66 -14.77 1.43
CA ARG A 82 -10.29 -15.74 0.53
C ARG A 82 -9.22 -16.55 -0.20
N GLN A 83 -9.60 -17.71 -0.74
CA GLN A 83 -8.68 -18.65 -1.39
C GLN A 83 -7.93 -18.05 -2.61
N PHE A 84 -8.52 -17.07 -3.29
CA PHE A 84 -7.90 -16.41 -4.44
C PHE A 84 -6.96 -15.25 -4.05
N HIS A 85 -6.82 -14.94 -2.76
CA HIS A 85 -5.89 -13.92 -2.29
C HIS A 85 -4.48 -14.49 -2.15
N GLY A 86 -3.50 -13.84 -2.78
CA GLY A 86 -2.10 -14.24 -2.67
C GLY A 86 -1.51 -13.91 -1.29
N ALA A 87 -0.39 -14.57 -0.96
CA ALA A 87 0.32 -14.36 0.31
C ALA A 87 0.85 -12.93 0.47
N LYS A 88 1.25 -12.30 -0.63
CA LYS A 88 1.80 -10.93 -0.69
C LYS A 88 0.79 -9.88 -1.18
N GLU A 89 -0.49 -10.24 -1.19
CA GLU A 89 -1.55 -9.34 -1.67
C GLU A 89 -1.89 -8.26 -0.65
N LEU A 90 -2.09 -7.05 -1.15
CA LEU A 90 -2.53 -5.88 -0.41
C LEU A 90 -3.66 -5.16 -1.15
N PHE A 91 -4.47 -4.42 -0.40
CA PHE A 91 -5.53 -3.58 -0.93
C PHE A 91 -5.25 -2.11 -0.62
N LEU A 92 -5.22 -1.26 -1.64
CA LEU A 92 -5.02 0.17 -1.44
C LEU A 92 -6.32 0.77 -0.89
N SER A 93 -6.31 1.20 0.38
CA SER A 93 -7.52 1.69 1.02
C SER A 93 -7.78 3.18 0.78
N ASP A 94 -8.98 3.68 1.06
CA ASP A 94 -9.29 5.11 1.20
C ASP A 94 -8.96 5.68 2.60
N HIS A 95 -8.30 4.90 3.45
CA HIS A 95 -7.91 5.30 4.79
C HIS A 95 -6.58 6.06 4.76
N TYR A 96 -6.66 7.36 5.08
CA TYR A 96 -5.51 8.23 5.26
C TYR A 96 -5.28 8.54 6.74
N ASP A 97 -4.01 8.62 7.13
CA ASP A 97 -3.64 8.95 8.49
C ASP A 97 -2.33 9.76 8.54
N VAL A 98 -2.01 10.33 9.70
CA VAL A 98 -0.75 11.03 9.96
C VAL A 98 0.01 10.31 11.07
N GLN A 99 1.19 9.81 10.73
CA GLN A 99 2.04 9.05 11.63
C GLN A 99 3.37 9.75 11.87
N SER A 100 4.04 9.43 12.98
CA SER A 100 5.41 9.86 13.21
C SER A 100 6.34 9.14 12.25
N ALA A 101 7.31 9.83 11.63
CA ALA A 101 8.28 9.18 10.74
C ALA A 101 9.18 8.15 11.47
N HIS A 102 9.16 8.14 12.80
CA HIS A 102 9.88 7.18 13.64
C HIS A 102 9.26 5.77 13.64
N THR A 103 8.00 5.64 13.23
CA THR A 103 7.34 4.33 13.16
C THR A 103 7.70 3.59 11.87
N ILE A 104 8.38 4.23 10.92
CA ILE A 104 8.86 3.61 9.69
C ILE A 104 10.04 2.68 10.02
N GLU A 105 9.90 1.40 9.70
CA GLU A 105 10.92 0.37 9.92
C GLU A 105 11.72 0.08 8.65
N GLY A 106 11.11 0.25 7.48
CA GLY A 106 11.74 -0.04 6.21
C GLY A 106 10.96 0.46 5.00
N LYS A 107 11.59 0.32 3.83
CA LYS A 107 10.98 0.57 2.52
C LYS A 107 10.60 -0.77 1.89
N CYS A 108 9.41 -0.83 1.29
CA CYS A 108 8.92 -1.97 0.54
C CYS A 108 8.46 -1.55 -0.86
N ILE A 109 8.14 -2.52 -1.71
CA ILE A 109 7.63 -2.26 -3.07
C ILE A 109 6.26 -2.90 -3.21
N VAL A 110 5.26 -2.08 -3.58
CA VAL A 110 3.92 -2.57 -3.92
C VAL A 110 3.76 -2.48 -5.43
N HIS A 111 3.89 -3.62 -6.09
CA HIS A 111 3.79 -3.76 -7.53
C HIS A 111 2.34 -3.73 -8.01
N SER A 112 2.14 -3.37 -9.27
CA SER A 112 0.92 -3.78 -9.97
C SER A 112 0.91 -5.30 -10.15
N PHE A 113 -0.27 -5.90 -10.20
CA PHE A 113 -0.38 -7.35 -10.41
C PHE A 113 0.38 -7.82 -11.66
N LYS A 114 0.31 -7.07 -12.76
CA LYS A 114 1.02 -7.37 -14.02
C LYS A 114 2.54 -7.36 -13.88
N ASN A 115 3.10 -6.50 -13.03
CA ASN A 115 4.55 -6.43 -12.81
C ASN A 115 4.99 -7.51 -11.83
N TYR A 116 4.20 -7.75 -10.79
CA TYR A 116 4.48 -8.79 -9.79
C TYR A 116 4.56 -10.18 -10.42
N THR A 117 3.66 -10.54 -11.34
CA THR A 117 3.69 -11.86 -12.01
C THR A 117 4.88 -12.07 -12.93
N LYS A 118 5.66 -11.01 -13.23
CA LYS A 118 6.87 -11.08 -14.04
C LYS A 118 8.15 -11.19 -13.22
N LEU A 119 8.07 -11.06 -11.89
CA LEU A 119 9.24 -11.22 -11.02
C LEU A 119 9.67 -12.68 -11.04
N GLU A 120 10.95 -12.92 -11.29
CA GLU A 120 11.53 -14.27 -11.21
C GLU A 120 11.64 -14.73 -9.75
N ASN A 121 12.00 -13.81 -8.86
CA ASN A 121 12.15 -14.05 -7.43
C ASN A 121 11.39 -12.98 -6.64
N VAL A 122 10.49 -13.42 -5.76
CA VAL A 122 9.72 -12.54 -4.87
C VAL A 122 10.46 -12.39 -3.55
N GLY A 123 10.89 -11.17 -3.23
CA GLY A 123 11.55 -10.86 -1.98
C GLY A 123 10.60 -10.75 -0.78
N ALA A 124 11.18 -10.57 0.41
CA ALA A 124 10.41 -10.32 1.63
C ALA A 124 9.59 -9.01 1.54
N GLU A 125 10.17 -8.00 0.89
CA GLU A 125 9.64 -6.64 0.75
C GLU A 125 8.79 -6.41 -0.50
N ASP A 126 8.57 -7.44 -1.31
CA ASP A 126 7.75 -7.37 -2.51
C ASP A 126 6.30 -7.75 -2.22
N TYR A 127 5.41 -6.81 -2.52
CA TYR A 127 3.97 -6.95 -2.41
C TYR A 127 3.30 -6.63 -3.74
N TYR A 128 2.01 -6.92 -3.87
CA TYR A 128 1.24 -6.46 -5.01
C TYR A 128 -0.16 -5.99 -4.62
N CYS A 129 -0.68 -5.08 -5.43
CA CYS A 129 -2.03 -4.55 -5.30
C CYS A 129 -2.76 -4.64 -6.64
N ARG A 130 -4.01 -5.08 -6.60
CA ARG A 130 -4.93 -5.11 -7.76
C ARG A 130 -6.31 -4.50 -7.50
N PHE A 131 -6.64 -4.26 -6.23
CA PHE A 131 -7.92 -3.70 -5.83
C PHE A 131 -7.73 -2.46 -4.96
N GLU A 132 -8.64 -1.51 -5.11
CA GLU A 132 -8.86 -0.47 -4.12
C GLU A 132 -9.95 -0.93 -3.13
N TYR A 133 -9.80 -0.55 -1.86
CA TYR A 133 -10.67 -0.96 -0.77
C TYR A 133 -11.26 0.26 -0.05
N LYS A 134 -12.57 0.26 0.16
CA LYS A 134 -13.27 1.28 0.94
C LYS A 134 -13.33 0.82 2.39
N ALA A 135 -12.46 1.35 3.23
CA ALA A 135 -12.27 0.89 4.61
C ALA A 135 -13.56 1.02 5.45
N ALA A 136 -14.37 2.05 5.19
CA ALA A 136 -15.62 2.30 5.91
C ALA A 136 -16.76 1.34 5.53
N SER A 137 -16.84 0.91 4.27
CA SER A 137 -17.96 0.08 3.77
C SER A 137 -17.59 -1.37 3.47
N GLY A 138 -16.31 -1.71 3.47
CA GLY A 138 -15.83 -3.02 3.03
C GLY A 138 -15.91 -3.25 1.52
N GLY A 139 -16.29 -2.22 0.75
CA GLY A 139 -16.44 -2.31 -0.70
C GLY A 139 -15.10 -2.39 -1.41
N PHE A 140 -15.06 -3.07 -2.55
CA PHE A 140 -13.90 -3.11 -3.43
C PHE A 140 -14.22 -2.41 -4.75
N THR A 141 -13.31 -1.54 -5.20
CA THR A 141 -13.37 -0.97 -6.55
C THR A 141 -12.27 -1.60 -7.39
N GLN A 142 -12.67 -2.16 -8.53
CA GLN A 142 -11.71 -2.66 -9.51
C GLN A 142 -11.06 -1.47 -10.19
N THR A 143 -9.73 -1.40 -10.16
CA THR A 143 -9.00 -0.48 -11.03
C THR A 143 -9.22 -0.93 -12.48
N GLU A 144 -9.52 0.00 -13.39
CA GLU A 144 -10.20 -0.24 -14.69
C GLU A 144 -9.49 -1.15 -15.73
N LEU A 145 -8.46 -1.92 -15.37
CA LEU A 145 -7.67 -2.72 -16.33
C LEU A 145 -8.00 -4.22 -16.37
N LEU A 146 -9.07 -4.68 -15.72
CA LEU A 146 -9.52 -6.09 -15.82
C LEU A 146 -11.02 -6.27 -16.10
N CYS A 147 -11.71 -5.20 -16.51
CA CYS A 147 -13.10 -5.25 -16.98
C CYS A 147 -13.23 -5.86 -18.40
N THR A 148 -12.68 -7.05 -18.62
CA THR A 148 -13.14 -7.96 -19.69
C THR A 148 -13.06 -9.40 -19.20
N ALA A 149 -13.69 -9.71 -18.08
CA ALA A 149 -14.14 -11.07 -17.79
C ALA A 149 -15.26 -10.99 -16.77
N ASN A 150 -16.48 -11.29 -17.24
CA ASN A 150 -17.66 -11.55 -16.44
C ASN A 150 -17.30 -12.20 -15.10
N VAL A 151 -17.93 -11.75 -14.03
CA VAL A 151 -17.72 -12.15 -12.62
C VAL A 151 -17.85 -13.67 -12.38
N ARG A 152 -18.27 -14.44 -13.39
CA ARG A 152 -18.29 -15.92 -13.43
C ARG A 152 -17.03 -16.59 -14.00
N CYS A 153 -16.12 -15.88 -14.68
CA CYS A 153 -15.05 -16.49 -15.49
C CYS A 153 -13.66 -16.50 -14.81
N LEU A 154 -13.44 -15.65 -13.80
CA LEU A 154 -12.14 -15.57 -13.10
C LEU A 154 -11.92 -16.72 -12.09
N ILE A 155 -12.99 -17.30 -11.54
CA ILE A 155 -12.87 -18.50 -10.68
C ILE A 155 -12.32 -19.67 -11.52
N THR A 156 -12.79 -19.84 -12.76
CA THR A 156 -12.36 -20.94 -13.63
C THR A 156 -10.94 -20.75 -14.19
N ARG A 157 -10.51 -19.51 -14.47
CA ARG A 157 -9.17 -19.25 -15.02
C ARG A 157 -8.04 -19.25 -13.98
N MET A 158 -8.30 -18.94 -12.71
CA MET A 158 -7.27 -19.05 -11.65
C MET A 158 -7.02 -20.50 -11.21
N ILE A 159 -8.06 -21.36 -11.21
CA ILE A 159 -7.90 -22.80 -10.93
C ILE A 159 -7.04 -23.46 -12.02
N SER A 160 -7.16 -23.02 -13.28
CA SER A 160 -6.32 -23.53 -14.38
C SER A 160 -4.85 -23.12 -14.23
N TRP A 161 -4.55 -21.91 -13.72
CA TRP A 161 -3.16 -21.44 -13.61
C TRP A 161 -2.40 -22.12 -12.46
N TYR A 162 -3.07 -22.45 -11.34
CA TYR A 162 -2.48 -23.23 -10.25
C TYR A 162 -2.11 -24.67 -10.67
N ASN A 163 -2.78 -25.22 -11.69
CA ASN A 163 -2.53 -26.58 -12.18
C ASN A 163 -1.31 -26.68 -13.12
N VAL A 164 -0.79 -25.57 -13.66
CA VAL A 164 0.27 -25.59 -14.69
C VAL A 164 1.69 -25.59 -14.11
N ARG A 165 1.87 -25.33 -12.80
CA ARG A 165 3.22 -25.30 -12.17
C ARG A 165 3.40 -26.22 -10.95
N GLY A 166 2.82 -27.41 -11.03
CA GLY A 166 3.35 -28.57 -10.30
C GLY A 166 2.39 -29.20 -9.29
N ALA A 167 1.65 -30.20 -9.75
CA ALA A 167 1.46 -31.45 -9.02
C ALA A 167 1.11 -32.54 -10.04
N ARG A 168 2.12 -33.36 -10.38
CA ARG A 168 1.85 -34.74 -10.76
C ARG A 168 1.13 -35.41 -9.59
N THR A 169 0.18 -36.28 -9.92
CA THR A 169 -0.57 -37.21 -9.06
C THR A 169 -1.82 -36.65 -8.37
N GLY A 170 -2.91 -37.41 -8.50
CA GLY A 170 -4.03 -37.39 -7.55
C GLY A 170 -5.36 -36.87 -8.08
N ILE A 171 -6.12 -37.77 -8.71
CA ILE A 171 -7.59 -37.70 -8.82
C ILE A 171 -8.20 -37.44 -7.44
N ILE A 172 -9.00 -36.38 -7.27
CA ILE A 172 -10.19 -36.39 -6.39
C ILE A 172 -11.31 -35.57 -7.05
N LEU A 173 -12.41 -36.28 -7.30
CA LEU A 173 -13.71 -35.83 -7.75
C LEU A 173 -14.49 -35.04 -6.67
N LEU A 174 -15.58 -34.41 -7.13
CA LEU A 174 -16.81 -34.01 -6.41
C LEU A 174 -16.80 -32.67 -5.65
N VAL A 175 -17.89 -31.90 -5.59
CA VAL A 175 -19.19 -31.84 -6.29
C VAL A 175 -19.77 -30.46 -6.00
N TRP A 176 -20.59 -29.94 -6.92
CA TRP A 176 -21.44 -28.77 -6.71
C TRP A 176 -22.57 -29.07 -5.72
N ALA A 177 -22.75 -28.20 -4.72
CA ALA A 177 -24.04 -27.90 -4.09
C ALA A 177 -24.00 -26.47 -3.55
#